data_AF-A0A836JEQ8-F1
#
_entry.id   AF-A0A836JEQ8-F1
#
_cell.length_a   1.000
_cell.length_b   1.000
_cell.length_c   1.000
_cell.angle_alpha   90.00
_cell.angle_beta   90.00
_cell.angle_gamma   90.00
#
_symmetry.space_group_name_H-M   'P 1'
#
loop_
_entity.id
_entity.type
_entity.pdbx_description
1 polymer ?
#
loop_
_entity_poly.entity_id
_entity_poly.type
_entity_poly.pdbx_seq_one_letter_code
_entity_poly.pdbx_strand_id
1 'polypeptide(L)'
;DDECIFPLLDRAQITATSSLSERGPNNARLHGGNAWTASSSDFGQYLIIDLGQVMNITAVATQGRSVQNEYVMEYRISYGTNGLDYVDYKEEDGHAKKIVEKSVIIYV
;
A
#
# COMPACT_ATOMS: atom_id res chain seq x y z
N ASP A 1 -3.58 -3.16 -26.44
CA ASP A 1 -4.44 -2.50 -25.44
C ASP A 1 -3.58 -2.03 -24.28
N ASP A 2 -2.93 -0.88 -24.47
CA ASP A 2 -1.87 -0.34 -23.61
C ASP A 2 -2.39 0.54 -22.46
N GLU A 3 -3.67 0.40 -22.10
CA GLU A 3 -4.27 1.13 -20.97
C GLU A 3 -3.86 0.56 -19.59
N CYS A 4 -3.09 -0.54 -19.56
CA CYS A 4 -2.78 -1.30 -18.35
C CYS A 4 -1.46 -0.90 -17.65
N ILE A 5 -0.86 0.24 -17.98
CA ILE A 5 0.43 0.68 -17.39
C ILE A 5 0.38 2.12 -16.86
N PHE A 6 -0.81 2.64 -16.54
CA PHE A 6 -0.91 3.88 -15.80
C PHE A 6 -0.69 3.59 -14.31
N PRO A 7 0.28 4.22 -13.64
CA PRO A 7 0.48 4.01 -12.20
C PRO A 7 -0.80 4.42 -11.47
N LEU A 8 -1.51 3.44 -10.90
CA LEU A 8 -2.85 3.65 -10.32
C LEU A 8 -2.86 4.72 -9.21
N LEU A 9 -1.71 4.96 -8.58
CA LEU A 9 -1.54 5.94 -7.53
C LEU A 9 -1.60 7.40 -8.00
N ASP A 10 -1.41 7.70 -9.28
CA ASP A 10 -1.36 9.11 -9.76
C ASP A 10 -2.66 9.86 -9.54
N ARG A 11 -3.80 9.15 -9.62
CA ARG A 11 -5.13 9.71 -9.38
C ARG A 11 -5.74 9.28 -8.04
N ALA A 12 -5.05 8.39 -7.33
CA ALA A 12 -5.56 7.86 -6.08
C ALA A 12 -5.50 8.90 -4.94
N GLN A 13 -6.53 8.91 -4.11
CA GLN A 13 -6.47 9.56 -2.80
C GLN A 13 -5.83 8.60 -1.80
N ILE A 14 -4.74 9.04 -1.18
CA ILE A 14 -3.98 8.22 -0.24
C ILE A 14 -4.11 8.82 1.16
N THR A 15 -4.63 8.03 2.09
CA THR A 15 -4.72 8.40 3.51
C THR A 15 -4.05 7.34 4.38
N ALA A 16 -3.83 7.64 5.66
CA ALA A 16 -3.23 6.71 6.61
C ALA A 16 -3.84 6.87 8.00
N THR A 17 -3.75 5.83 8.82
CA THR A 17 -4.12 5.87 10.24
C THR A 17 -3.35 6.92 11.03
N SER A 18 -2.04 6.97 10.78
CA SER A 18 -1.10 7.83 11.48
C SER A 18 0.09 8.13 10.57
N SER A 19 0.84 9.16 10.91
CA SER A 19 2.06 9.52 10.21
C SER A 19 2.97 10.33 11.11
N LEU A 20 4.28 10.13 10.96
CA LEU A 20 5.26 11.08 11.47
C LEU A 20 5.19 12.42 10.72
N SER A 21 5.65 13.50 11.36
CA SER A 21 5.73 14.82 10.74
C SER A 21 6.48 14.76 9.40
N GLU A 22 5.91 15.38 8.37
CA GLU A 22 6.43 15.40 6.99
C GLU A 22 6.54 14.01 6.30
N ARG A 23 6.15 12.93 6.97
CA ARG A 23 6.14 11.55 6.43
C ARG A 23 4.71 11.02 6.23
N GLY A 24 3.84 11.92 5.78
CA GLY A 24 2.42 11.64 5.51
C GLY A 24 2.18 10.67 4.35
N PRO A 25 0.93 10.21 4.16
CA PRO A 25 0.54 9.22 3.16
C PRO A 25 0.85 9.62 1.71
N ASN A 26 0.86 10.93 1.39
CA ASN A 26 1.22 11.42 0.06
C ASN A 26 2.65 11.07 -0.38
N ASN A 27 3.52 10.71 0.58
CA ASN A 27 4.87 10.23 0.31
C ASN A 27 4.92 8.72 -0.01
N ALA A 28 3.81 7.98 0.07
CA ALA A 28 3.76 6.55 -0.24
C ALA A 28 3.73 6.30 -1.77
N ARG A 29 4.67 6.90 -2.51
CA ARG A 29 4.80 6.78 -3.96
C ARG A 29 6.12 6.14 -4.31
N LEU A 30 6.09 5.15 -5.21
CA LEU A 30 7.29 4.46 -5.67
C LEU A 30 8.25 5.47 -6.33
N HIS A 31 9.54 5.31 -6.08
CA HIS A 31 10.60 6.22 -6.55
C HIS A 31 10.47 7.68 -6.05
N GLY A 32 9.63 7.92 -5.04
CA GLY A 32 9.51 9.22 -4.39
C GLY A 32 10.76 9.62 -3.62
N GLY A 33 10.93 10.92 -3.39
CA GLY A 33 12.02 11.45 -2.56
C GLY A 33 11.86 11.20 -1.06
N ASN A 34 10.71 10.68 -0.63
CA ASN A 34 10.39 10.38 0.76
C ASN A 34 9.43 9.17 0.84
N ALA A 35 9.10 8.73 2.05
CA ALA A 35 8.18 7.62 2.29
C ALA A 35 7.13 7.97 3.35
N TRP A 36 6.01 7.25 3.36
CA TRP A 36 5.10 7.25 4.51
C TRP A 36 5.76 6.50 5.68
N THR A 37 5.60 7.02 6.89
CA THR A 37 6.02 6.34 8.11
C THR A 37 4.94 6.50 9.16
N ALA A 38 4.34 5.38 9.59
CA ALA A 38 3.37 5.39 10.67
C ALA A 38 4.00 5.86 11.99
N SER A 39 3.19 6.38 12.90
CA SER A 39 3.66 6.87 14.19
C SER A 39 4.08 5.75 15.16
N SER A 40 3.60 4.52 14.92
CA SER A 40 3.89 3.33 15.72
C SER A 40 4.30 2.16 14.82
N SER A 41 5.12 1.25 15.35
CA SER A 41 5.54 0.02 14.66
C SER A 41 4.70 -1.17 15.13
N ASP A 42 3.46 -1.26 14.67
CA ASP A 42 2.51 -2.33 14.99
C ASP A 42 1.64 -2.70 13.77
N PHE A 43 0.85 -3.77 13.89
CA PHE A 43 -0.06 -4.24 12.83
C PHE A 43 -1.35 -3.42 12.70
N GLY A 44 -1.54 -2.38 13.52
CA GLY A 44 -2.72 -1.51 13.50
C GLY A 44 -2.56 -0.29 12.59
N GLN A 45 -1.47 -0.20 11.83
CA GLN A 45 -1.19 0.92 10.93
C GLN A 45 -1.43 0.53 9.48
N TYR A 46 -2.12 1.39 8.73
CA TYR A 46 -2.44 1.12 7.33
C TYR A 46 -2.49 2.39 6.49
N LEU A 47 -2.17 2.21 5.20
CA LEU A 47 -2.51 3.13 4.12
C LEU A 47 -3.86 2.73 3.54
N ILE A 48 -4.71 3.72 3.25
CA ILE A 48 -5.92 3.54 2.45
C ILE A 48 -5.65 4.20 1.10
N ILE A 49 -5.84 3.43 0.03
CA ILE A 49 -5.67 3.88 -1.36
C ILE A 49 -7.04 3.84 -2.01
N ASP A 50 -7.67 5.01 -2.14
CA ASP A 50 -8.92 5.17 -2.88
C ASP A 50 -8.60 5.51 -4.33
N LEU A 51 -8.94 4.57 -5.22
CA LEU A 51 -8.71 4.65 -6.65
C LEU A 51 -9.79 5.47 -7.39
N GLY A 52 -10.85 5.90 -6.71
CA GLY A 52 -11.97 6.68 -7.26
C GLY A 52 -12.95 5.87 -8.12
N GLN A 53 -12.57 4.66 -8.53
CA GLN A 53 -13.40 3.72 -9.27
C GLN A 53 -12.97 2.28 -8.97
N VAL A 54 -13.87 1.33 -9.23
CA VAL A 54 -13.54 -0.10 -9.11
C VAL A 54 -12.55 -0.47 -10.21
N MET A 55 -11.37 -0.97 -9.82
CA MET A 55 -10.30 -1.39 -10.73
C MET A 55 -9.83 -2.81 -10.40
N ASN A 56 -9.34 -3.52 -11.41
CA ASN A 56 -8.71 -4.82 -11.22
C ASN A 56 -7.25 -4.63 -10.82
N ILE A 57 -6.91 -4.98 -9.58
CA ILE A 57 -5.54 -4.91 -9.04
C ILE A 57 -4.91 -6.28 -9.14
N THR A 58 -3.90 -6.43 -9.99
CA THR A 58 -3.23 -7.72 -10.24
C THR A 58 -1.90 -7.86 -9.51
N ALA A 59 -1.30 -6.74 -9.11
CA ALA A 59 -0.05 -6.71 -8.37
C ALA A 59 0.00 -5.49 -7.44
N VAL A 60 0.84 -5.60 -6.41
CA VAL A 60 1.15 -4.55 -5.44
C VAL A 60 2.62 -4.73 -5.10
N ALA A 61 3.26 -3.66 -4.68
CA ALA A 61 4.41 -3.82 -3.82
C ALA A 61 4.63 -2.66 -2.86
N THR A 62 5.86 -2.56 -2.38
CA THR A 62 6.26 -1.58 -1.38
C THR A 62 7.72 -1.20 -1.61
N GLN A 63 8.07 0.06 -1.45
CA GLN A 63 9.47 0.46 -1.36
C GLN A 63 9.75 0.97 0.05
N GLY A 64 10.88 0.56 0.61
CA GLY A 64 11.43 1.17 1.82
C GLY A 64 11.92 2.59 1.55
N ARG A 65 12.34 3.29 2.59
CA ARG A 65 12.88 4.64 2.44
C ARG A 65 14.26 4.57 1.77
N SER A 66 14.52 5.46 0.83
CA SER A 66 15.70 5.38 -0.06
C SER A 66 17.05 5.55 0.64
N VAL A 67 17.10 6.31 1.74
CA VAL A 67 18.34 6.67 2.44
C VAL A 67 18.45 6.03 3.82
N GLN A 68 17.34 5.55 4.39
CA GLN A 68 17.28 4.97 5.74
C GLN A 68 16.91 3.50 5.67
N ASN A 69 17.39 2.71 6.64
CA ASN A 69 17.04 1.30 6.78
C ASN A 69 15.65 1.11 7.41
N GLU A 70 14.64 1.77 6.84
CA GLU A 70 13.25 1.76 7.26
C GLU A 70 12.42 1.12 6.14
N TYR A 71 11.89 -0.09 6.38
CA TYR A 71 11.04 -0.81 5.44
C TYR A 71 10.05 -1.71 6.18
N VAL A 72 8.91 -1.96 5.54
CA VAL A 72 7.92 -2.92 6.02
C VAL A 72 8.38 -4.33 5.64
N MET A 73 8.41 -5.23 6.61
CA MET A 73 8.78 -6.64 6.38
C MET A 73 7.58 -7.52 6.07
N GLU A 74 6.42 -7.18 6.62
CA GLU A 74 5.22 -7.98 6.58
C GLU A 74 4.00 -7.07 6.46
N TYR A 75 3.08 -7.41 5.55
CA TYR A 75 1.83 -6.69 5.41
C TYR A 75 0.68 -7.62 5.00
N ARG A 76 -0.53 -7.10 5.13
CA ARG A 76 -1.77 -7.71 4.64
C ARG A 76 -2.47 -6.71 3.74
N ILE A 77 -3.25 -7.22 2.79
CA ILE A 77 -4.10 -6.40 1.92
C ILE A 77 -5.53 -6.72 2.28
N SER A 78 -6.34 -5.68 2.47
CA SER A 78 -7.79 -5.78 2.55
C SER A 78 -8.38 -4.83 1.51
N TYR A 79 -9.49 -5.22 0.88
CA TYR A 79 -10.10 -4.46 -0.22
C TYR A 79 -11.61 -4.35 -0.03
N GLY A 80 -12.19 -3.27 -0.55
CA GLY A 80 -13.60 -2.94 -0.43
C GLY A 80 -13.97 -1.83 -1.40
N THR A 81 -15.27 -1.62 -1.63
CA THR A 81 -15.77 -0.66 -2.64
C THR A 81 -16.49 0.54 -2.04
N ASN A 82 -16.80 0.52 -0.74
CA ASN A 82 -17.58 1.56 -0.07
C ASN A 82 -16.80 2.32 1.02
N GLY A 83 -15.52 1.99 1.20
CA GLY A 83 -14.65 2.61 2.22
C GLY A 83 -14.94 2.21 3.67
N LEU A 84 -15.95 1.37 3.92
CA LEU A 84 -16.43 0.97 5.25
C LEU A 84 -16.19 -0.52 5.50
N ASP A 85 -16.54 -1.35 4.52
CA ASP A 85 -16.45 -2.81 4.60
C ASP A 85 -15.29 -3.29 3.74
N TYR A 86 -14.30 -3.93 4.39
CA TYR A 86 -13.15 -4.51 3.73
C TYR A 86 -13.11 -6.01 3.97
N VAL A 87 -12.71 -6.74 2.94
CA VAL A 87 -12.44 -8.17 3.00
C VAL A 87 -10.94 -8.38 2.87
N ASP A 88 -10.39 -9.22 3.74
CA ASP A 88 -8.98 -9.60 3.65
C ASP A 88 -8.71 -10.37 2.37
N TYR A 89 -7.60 -10.04 1.71
CA TYR A 89 -7.04 -10.87 0.66
C TYR A 89 -6.52 -12.17 1.27
N LYS A 90 -6.95 -13.30 0.70
CA LYS A 90 -6.74 -14.64 1.25
C LYS A 90 -6.03 -15.53 0.22
N GLU A 91 -5.25 -16.47 0.72
CA GLU A 91 -4.72 -17.58 -0.08
C GLU A 91 -5.85 -18.57 -0.43
N GLU A 92 -5.57 -19.53 -1.33
CA GLU A 92 -6.56 -20.54 -1.78
C GLU A 92 -7.16 -21.35 -0.62
N ASP A 93 -6.42 -21.51 0.48
CA ASP A 93 -6.85 -22.24 1.67
C ASP A 93 -7.75 -21.40 2.61
N GLY A 94 -8.04 -20.15 2.25
CA GLY A 94 -8.92 -19.24 2.99
C GLY A 94 -8.26 -18.47 4.14
N HIS A 95 -6.96 -18.68 4.40
CA HIS A 95 -6.22 -17.89 5.39
C HIS A 95 -5.84 -16.52 4.79
N ALA A 96 -5.83 -15.48 5.64
CA ALA A 96 -5.38 -14.16 5.22
C ALA A 96 -3.94 -14.24 4.70
N LYS A 97 -3.71 -13.76 3.48
CA LYS A 97 -2.40 -13.80 2.86
C LYS A 97 -1.48 -12.83 3.59
N LYS A 98 -0.52 -13.38 4.31
CA LYS A 98 0.59 -12.62 4.89
C LYS A 98 1.69 -12.50 3.84
N ILE A 99 1.93 -11.30 3.36
CA ILE A 99 2.96 -11.07 2.35
C ILE A 99 4.25 -10.69 3.09
N VAL A 100 5.31 -11.48 2.88
CA VAL A 100 6.64 -11.29 3.47
C VAL A 100 7.64 -11.16 2.33
N GLU A 101 8.21 -9.97 2.14
CA GLU A 101 9.24 -9.75 1.15
C GLU A 101 10.38 -8.90 1.74
N LYS A 102 11.64 -9.30 1.46
CA LYS A 102 12.85 -8.60 1.93
C LYS A 102 13.20 -7.38 1.06
N SER A 103 12.51 -7.18 -0.05
CA SER A 103 12.52 -6.03 -0.96
C SER A 103 11.41 -6.30 -1.96
N VAL A 104 10.50 -5.35 -2.16
CA VAL A 104 9.25 -5.57 -2.89
C VAL A 104 9.24 -4.60 -4.09
N ILE A 105 8.90 -5.08 -5.29
CA ILE A 105 8.93 -4.26 -6.54
C ILE A 105 7.48 -4.06 -7.02
N ILE A 106 6.94 -2.82 -7.03
CA ILE A 106 5.50 -2.62 -7.32
C ILE A 106 5.36 -2.55 -8.82
N TYR A 107 4.60 -3.49 -9.36
CA TYR A 107 3.78 -3.21 -10.52
C TYR A 107 2.36 -3.00 -10.03
N VAL A 108 1.78 -1.85 -10.35
CA VAL A 108 0.34 -1.74 -10.58
C VAL A 108 0.16 -1.05 -11.92
#